data_AF-R6ZNU6-F1
#
_entry.id   AF-R6ZNU6-F1
#
_cell.length_a   1.000
_cell.length_b   1.000
_cell.length_c   1.000
_cell.angle_alpha   90.00
_cell.angle_beta   90.00
_cell.angle_gamma   90.00
#
_symmetry.space_group_name_H-M   'P 1'
#
loop_
_entity.id
_entity.type
_entity.pdbx_description
1 polymer ?
#
loop_
_entity_poly.entity_id
_entity_poly.type
_entity_poly.pdbx_seq_one_letter_code
_entity_poly.pdbx_strand_id
1 'polypeptide(L)'
;MSLNNDNSIYGLNIYEDKKGRIIYKDFLMKNAVYIPTFDFKMFSFYRYRYIIGVSSFIVLQTLFTLFHASVLLSNILTIFIFVFLEYKFRVFLKEKQKVKKFNKSEYIGYIDVLNKQDPTKMLLKAVLYIALGILILYNGYDKSYVGVSLAFCWLIMIVCVFYGLIQFYAFSKRKS
;
A
#
# COMPACT_ATOMS: atom_id res chain seq x y z
N MET A 1 9.54 26.78 -4.85
CA MET A 1 10.13 25.67 -5.62
C MET A 1 9.01 24.72 -5.96
N SER A 2 8.50 24.77 -7.19
CA SER A 2 7.28 24.07 -7.60
C SER A 2 7.54 22.57 -7.73
N LEU A 3 6.92 21.76 -6.87
CA LEU A 3 6.78 20.32 -7.05
C LEU A 3 5.69 20.05 -8.09
N ASN A 4 5.86 20.55 -9.32
CA ASN A 4 5.09 20.11 -10.47
C ASN A 4 5.96 19.09 -11.20
N ASN A 5 5.91 17.85 -10.72
CA ASN A 5 6.32 16.71 -11.49
C ASN A 5 5.23 15.66 -11.31
N ASP A 6 4.38 15.52 -12.32
CA ASP A 6 3.22 14.61 -12.35
C ASP A 6 3.60 13.12 -12.21
N ASN A 7 4.90 12.83 -12.09
CA ASN A 7 5.48 11.51 -11.87
C ASN A 7 6.03 11.30 -10.44
N SER A 8 5.71 12.17 -9.50
CA SER A 8 6.20 12.08 -8.13
C SER A 8 5.45 11.01 -7.32
N ILE A 9 6.13 9.89 -7.05
CA ILE A 9 5.56 8.76 -6.31
C ILE A 9 5.86 8.94 -4.84
N TYR A 10 4.82 9.12 -4.03
CA TYR A 10 4.93 9.25 -2.57
C TYR A 10 4.24 8.10 -1.85
N GLY A 11 4.81 7.69 -0.72
CA GLY A 11 4.28 6.59 0.09
C GLY A 11 5.17 6.26 1.28
N LEU A 12 4.66 5.42 2.18
CA LEU A 12 5.47 4.86 3.25
C LEU A 12 6.71 4.18 2.67
N ASN A 13 7.87 4.43 3.28
CA ASN A 13 9.19 3.93 2.87
C ASN A 13 9.72 4.46 1.52
N ILE A 14 9.05 5.43 0.90
CA ILE A 14 9.56 6.15 -0.26
C ILE A 14 10.09 7.50 0.21
N TYR A 15 11.27 7.84 -0.29
CA TYR A 15 12.01 9.05 0.06
C TYR A 15 12.46 9.74 -1.22
N GLU A 16 12.44 11.07 -1.21
CA GLU A 16 12.93 11.88 -2.32
C GLU A 16 14.23 12.57 -1.93
N ASP A 17 15.25 12.43 -2.78
CA ASP A 17 16.53 13.14 -2.69
C ASP A 17 16.38 14.59 -3.15
N LYS A 18 17.30 15.48 -2.71
CA LYS A 18 17.34 16.89 -3.13
C LYS A 18 17.47 17.07 -4.65
N LYS A 19 17.95 16.03 -5.34
CA LYS A 19 18.06 15.94 -6.81
C LYS A 19 16.81 15.36 -7.50
N GLY A 20 15.70 15.16 -6.77
CA GLY A 20 14.45 14.61 -7.31
C GLY A 20 14.47 13.11 -7.61
N ARG A 21 15.47 12.37 -7.08
CA ARG A 21 15.60 10.92 -7.27
C ARG A 21 14.80 10.17 -6.21
N ILE A 22 14.04 9.16 -6.63
CA ILE A 22 13.22 8.34 -5.74
C ILE A 22 14.07 7.22 -5.14
N ILE A 23 14.06 7.15 -3.81
CA ILE A 23 14.71 6.11 -3.03
C ILE A 23 13.63 5.30 -2.31
N TYR A 24 13.63 3.99 -2.54
CA TYR A 24 12.80 3.07 -1.80
C TYR A 24 13.63 2.38 -0.72
N LYS A 25 13.19 2.48 0.53
CA LYS A 25 13.79 1.76 1.65
C LYS A 25 13.01 0.48 1.91
N ASP A 26 13.64 -0.67 1.71
CA ASP A 26 13.02 -1.92 2.08
C ASP A 26 12.99 -2.06 3.61
N PHE A 27 11.79 -2.21 4.19
CA PHE A 27 11.63 -2.47 5.62
C PHE A 27 12.24 -3.81 6.03
N LEU A 28 12.18 -4.81 5.14
CA LEU A 28 12.60 -6.18 5.42
C LEU A 28 14.11 -6.37 5.23
N MET A 29 14.64 -5.92 4.09
CA MET A 29 16.06 -6.09 3.76
C MET A 29 16.96 -4.99 4.35
N LYS A 30 16.38 -3.96 5.00
CA LYS A 30 17.06 -2.76 5.51
C LYS A 30 17.93 -2.01 4.47
N ASN A 31 17.80 -2.37 3.20
CA ASN A 31 18.54 -1.78 2.09
C ASN A 31 17.70 -0.64 1.49
N ALA A 32 18.35 0.47 1.18
CA ALA A 32 17.77 1.52 0.37
C ALA A 32 18.24 1.35 -1.08
N VAL A 33 17.33 1.58 -2.03
CA VAL A 33 17.53 1.29 -3.44
C VAL A 33 17.06 2.47 -4.27
N TYR A 34 17.83 2.87 -5.27
CA TYR A 34 17.42 3.89 -6.23
C TYR A 34 16.47 3.30 -7.25
N ILE A 35 15.39 4.01 -7.54
CA ILE A 35 14.44 3.61 -8.57
C ILE A 35 14.66 4.54 -9.78
N PRO A 36 15.09 4.00 -10.94
CA PRO A 36 15.19 4.76 -12.17
C PRO A 36 13.81 5.25 -12.64
N THR A 37 13.76 6.42 -13.25
CA THR A 37 12.52 7.02 -13.78
C THR A 37 11.85 6.15 -14.85
N PHE A 38 12.64 5.44 -15.66
CA PHE A 38 12.15 4.49 -16.66
C PHE A 38 11.32 3.35 -16.07
N ASP A 39 11.68 2.89 -14.86
CA ASP A 39 11.01 1.77 -14.22
C ASP A 39 9.84 2.19 -13.31
N PHE A 40 9.49 3.48 -13.25
CA PHE A 40 8.45 3.99 -12.34
C PHE A 40 7.09 3.34 -12.53
N LYS A 41 6.69 3.06 -13.78
CA LYS A 41 5.41 2.39 -14.06
C LYS A 41 5.37 0.99 -13.45
N MET A 42 6.45 0.23 -13.64
CA MET A 42 6.59 -1.14 -13.12
C MET A 42 6.71 -1.15 -11.59
N PHE A 43 7.47 -0.20 -11.03
CA PHE A 43 7.56 0.00 -9.58
C PHE A 43 6.20 0.37 -8.97
N SER A 44 5.43 1.27 -9.60
CA SER A 44 4.10 1.67 -9.14
C SER A 44 3.14 0.46 -9.14
N PHE A 45 3.19 -0.38 -10.17
CA PHE A 45 2.42 -1.63 -10.21
C PHE A 45 2.76 -2.56 -9.03
N TYR A 46 4.05 -2.85 -8.81
CA TYR A 46 4.46 -3.71 -7.69
C TYR A 46 4.23 -3.09 -6.31
N ARG A 47 4.18 -1.75 -6.22
CA ARG A 47 3.79 -1.05 -4.99
C ARG A 47 2.33 -1.33 -4.66
N TYR A 48 1.46 -1.34 -5.67
CA TYR A 48 0.04 -1.65 -5.50
C TYR A 48 -0.24 -3.13 -5.25
N ARG A 49 0.77 -4.00 -5.11
CA ARG A 49 0.58 -5.45 -4.87
C ARG A 49 -0.38 -5.79 -3.73
N TYR A 50 -0.35 -5.02 -2.63
CA TYR A 50 -1.25 -5.25 -1.51
C TYR A 50 -2.70 -4.84 -1.85
N ILE A 51 -2.88 -3.76 -2.61
CA ILE A 51 -4.20 -3.35 -3.10
C ILE A 51 -4.72 -4.37 -4.10
N ILE A 52 -3.89 -4.80 -5.05
CA ILE A 52 -4.22 -5.84 -6.02
C ILE A 52 -4.61 -7.13 -5.28
N GLY A 53 -3.83 -7.54 -4.27
CA GLY A 53 -4.14 -8.72 -3.46
C GLY A 53 -5.49 -8.63 -2.74
N VAL A 54 -5.79 -7.50 -2.10
CA VAL A 54 -7.08 -7.27 -1.43
C VAL A 54 -8.24 -7.23 -2.44
N SER A 55 -8.07 -6.52 -3.56
CA SER A 55 -9.08 -6.48 -4.61
C SER A 55 -9.33 -7.86 -5.22
N SER A 56 -8.27 -8.61 -5.50
CA SER A 56 -8.35 -9.99 -5.99
C SER A 56 -9.05 -10.89 -4.99
N PHE A 57 -8.77 -10.76 -3.69
CA PHE A 57 -9.49 -11.49 -2.64
C PHE A 57 -11.00 -11.24 -2.72
N ILE A 58 -11.43 -9.97 -2.69
CA ILE A 58 -12.85 -9.60 -2.70
C ILE A 58 -13.53 -10.11 -3.98
N VAL A 59 -12.90 -9.90 -5.15
CA VAL A 59 -13.45 -10.30 -6.44
C VAL A 59 -13.52 -11.82 -6.57
N LEU A 60 -12.45 -12.56 -6.27
CA LEU A 60 -12.44 -14.02 -6.36
C LEU A 60 -13.44 -14.64 -5.41
N GLN A 61 -13.51 -14.14 -4.18
CA GLN A 61 -14.45 -14.63 -3.19
C GLN A 61 -15.90 -14.44 -3.63
N THR A 62 -16.23 -13.25 -4.16
CA THR A 62 -17.55 -12.96 -4.71
C THR A 62 -17.87 -13.83 -5.91
N LEU A 63 -16.92 -13.98 -6.85
CA LEU A 63 -17.08 -14.78 -8.07
C LEU A 63 -17.31 -16.26 -7.75
N PHE A 64 -16.49 -16.84 -6.87
CA PHE A 64 -16.62 -18.25 -6.51
C PHE A 64 -17.92 -18.52 -5.74
N THR A 65 -18.36 -17.58 -4.91
CA THR A 65 -19.66 -17.67 -4.22
C THR A 65 -20.82 -17.65 -5.23
N LEU A 66 -20.76 -16.77 -6.24
CA LEU A 66 -21.76 -16.69 -7.31
C LEU A 66 -21.86 -17.97 -8.16
N PHE A 67 -20.72 -18.60 -8.46
CA PHE A 67 -20.68 -19.84 -9.24
C PHE A 67 -20.79 -21.12 -8.38
N HIS A 68 -21.16 -21.00 -7.09
CA HIS A 68 -21.23 -22.12 -6.14
C HIS A 68 -19.94 -22.99 -6.10
N ALA A 69 -18.80 -22.38 -6.38
CA ALA A 69 -17.51 -23.04 -6.36
C ALA A 69 -16.93 -23.07 -4.94
N SER A 70 -15.91 -23.91 -4.72
CA SER A 70 -15.30 -24.05 -3.40
C SER A 70 -14.59 -22.77 -2.96
N VAL A 71 -15.01 -22.21 -1.82
CA VAL A 71 -14.39 -21.06 -1.16
C VAL A 71 -12.92 -21.32 -0.81
N LEU A 72 -12.54 -22.58 -0.55
CA LEU A 72 -11.15 -22.95 -0.29
C LEU A 72 -10.25 -22.65 -1.49
N LEU A 73 -10.73 -22.90 -2.72
CA LEU A 73 -9.98 -22.61 -3.95
C LEU A 73 -9.76 -21.11 -4.14
N SER A 74 -10.76 -20.27 -3.83
CA SER A 74 -10.64 -18.81 -3.85
C SER A 74 -9.52 -18.31 -2.91
N ASN A 75 -9.49 -18.83 -1.68
CA ASN A 75 -8.45 -18.48 -0.71
C ASN A 75 -7.05 -18.90 -1.20
N ILE A 76 -6.91 -20.12 -1.71
CA ILE A 76 -5.63 -20.63 -2.24
C ILE A 76 -5.15 -19.76 -3.41
N LEU A 77 -6.05 -19.42 -4.34
CA LEU A 77 -5.71 -18.59 -5.50
C LEU A 77 -5.32 -17.16 -5.09
N THR A 78 -6.02 -16.59 -4.09
CA THR A 78 -5.68 -15.28 -3.52
C THR A 78 -4.28 -15.28 -2.91
N ILE A 79 -3.95 -16.31 -2.09
CA ILE A 79 -2.63 -16.46 -1.49
C ILE A 79 -1.57 -16.61 -2.58
N PHE A 80 -1.85 -17.39 -3.63
CA PHE A 80 -0.95 -17.58 -4.75
C PHE A 80 -0.64 -16.26 -5.48
N ILE A 81 -1.67 -15.45 -5.78
CA ILE A 81 -1.49 -14.13 -6.40
C ILE A 81 -0.61 -13.23 -5.51
N PHE A 82 -0.87 -13.23 -4.21
CA PHE A 82 -0.11 -12.42 -3.26
C PHE A 82 1.38 -12.82 -3.22
N VAL A 83 1.65 -14.12 -3.08
CA VAL A 83 3.02 -14.66 -3.05
C VAL A 83 3.74 -14.40 -4.37
N PHE A 84 3.06 -14.58 -5.50
CA PHE A 84 3.63 -14.33 -6.82
C PHE A 84 4.02 -12.85 -7.01
N LEU A 85 3.15 -11.92 -6.63
CA LEU A 85 3.44 -10.48 -6.72
C LEU A 85 4.56 -10.06 -5.77
N GLU A 86 4.58 -10.60 -4.55
CA GLU A 86 5.66 -10.36 -3.60
C GLU A 86 7.00 -10.89 -4.14
N TYR A 87 7.02 -12.11 -4.69
CA TYR A 87 8.22 -12.69 -5.30
C TYR A 87 8.76 -11.83 -6.45
N LYS A 88 7.89 -11.45 -7.40
CA LYS A 88 8.26 -10.58 -8.53
C LYS A 88 8.79 -9.23 -8.06
N PHE A 89 8.19 -8.65 -7.03
CA PHE A 89 8.68 -7.40 -6.44
C PHE A 89 10.08 -7.56 -5.83
N ARG A 90 10.35 -8.66 -5.13
CA ARG A 90 11.68 -8.92 -4.55
C ARG A 90 12.74 -9.12 -5.62
N VAL A 91 12.42 -9.83 -6.70
CA VAL A 91 13.33 -9.99 -7.85
C VAL A 91 13.63 -8.62 -8.47
N PHE A 92 12.60 -7.83 -8.75
CA PHE A 92 12.75 -6.49 -9.29
C PHE A 92 13.64 -5.59 -8.42
N LEU A 93 13.50 -5.65 -7.09
CA LEU A 93 14.33 -4.85 -6.17
C LEU A 93 15.80 -5.29 -6.13
N LYS A 94 16.10 -6.59 -6.34
CA LYS A 94 17.48 -7.10 -6.35
C LYS A 94 18.29 -6.57 -7.53
N GLU A 95 17.64 -6.30 -8.66
CA GLU A 95 18.27 -5.82 -9.89
C GLU A 95 18.67 -4.33 -9.83
N LYS A 96 18.18 -3.59 -8.83
CA LYS A 96 18.37 -2.13 -8.75
C LYS A 96 19.57 -1.74 -7.89
N GLN A 97 20.09 -0.54 -8.15
CA GLN A 97 21.28 -0.02 -7.48
C GLN A 97 21.01 0.32 -6.01
N LYS A 98 21.83 -0.24 -5.10
CA LYS A 98 21.77 0.03 -3.66
C LYS A 98 22.34 1.41 -3.32
N VAL A 99 21.71 2.11 -2.39
CA VAL A 99 22.20 3.35 -1.77
C VAL A 99 23.17 2.99 -0.65
N LYS A 100 24.43 3.45 -0.73
CA LYS A 100 25.40 3.29 0.37
C LYS A 100 25.14 4.38 1.41
N LYS A 101 24.80 3.97 2.65
CA LYS A 101 24.49 4.82 3.82
C LYS A 101 23.25 5.73 3.63
N PHE A 102 22.06 5.19 3.94
CA PHE A 102 20.81 5.95 3.94
C PHE A 102 20.55 6.60 5.31
N ASN A 103 20.46 7.93 5.36
CA ASN A 103 20.05 8.68 6.54
C ASN A 103 18.67 9.33 6.33
N LYS A 104 17.67 8.95 7.14
CA LYS A 104 16.26 9.36 6.95
C LYS A 104 16.05 10.87 7.03
N SER A 105 16.84 11.60 7.82
CA SER A 105 16.67 13.04 8.05
C SER A 105 17.08 13.92 6.86
N GLU A 106 17.81 13.35 5.89
CA GLU A 106 18.31 14.09 4.72
C GLU A 106 17.32 14.08 3.54
N TYR A 107 16.25 13.29 3.63
CA TYR A 107 15.29 13.06 2.55
C TYR A 107 13.88 13.49 2.92
N ILE A 108 13.12 13.91 1.92
CA ILE A 108 11.70 14.23 2.09
C ILE A 108 10.94 12.91 2.23
N GLY A 109 10.29 12.70 3.37
CA GLY A 109 9.54 11.48 3.68
C GLY A 109 8.04 11.62 3.48
N TYR A 110 7.31 10.51 3.65
CA TYR A 110 5.87 10.45 3.46
C TYR A 110 5.08 11.51 4.26
N ILE A 111 5.44 11.73 5.53
CA ILE A 111 4.75 12.71 6.40
C ILE A 111 4.99 14.14 5.93
N ASP A 112 6.19 14.46 5.43
CA ASP A 112 6.51 15.80 4.93
C ASP A 112 5.71 16.14 3.67
N VAL A 113 5.48 15.14 2.83
CA VAL A 113 4.60 15.25 1.65
C VAL A 113 3.14 15.40 2.09
N LEU A 114 2.71 14.60 3.06
CA LEU A 114 1.34 14.65 3.57
C LEU A 114 1.03 16.02 4.17
N ASN A 115 1.96 16.62 4.91
CA ASN A 115 1.80 17.97 5.49
C ASN A 115 1.64 19.08 4.44
N LYS A 116 2.10 18.86 3.20
CA LYS A 116 1.91 19.79 2.07
C LYS A 116 0.60 19.54 1.31
N GLN A 117 -0.08 18.42 1.59
CA GLN A 117 -1.34 18.08 0.95
C GLN A 117 -2.48 18.94 1.52
N ASP A 118 -3.51 19.14 0.70
CA ASP A 118 -4.75 19.78 1.14
C ASP A 118 -5.37 19.04 2.35
N PRO A 119 -5.74 19.78 3.42
CA PRO A 119 -6.23 19.19 4.67
C PRO A 119 -7.55 18.44 4.49
N THR A 120 -8.45 18.99 3.67
CA THR A 120 -9.73 18.37 3.35
C THR A 120 -9.51 17.04 2.64
N LYS A 121 -8.57 16.99 1.70
CA LYS A 121 -8.20 15.73 1.03
C LYS A 121 -7.58 14.70 1.99
N MET A 122 -6.81 15.12 3.00
CA MET A 122 -6.26 14.21 4.01
C MET A 122 -7.35 13.63 4.89
N LEU A 123 -8.24 14.48 5.40
CA LEU A 123 -9.32 14.09 6.30
C LEU A 123 -10.33 13.19 5.57
N LEU A 124 -10.65 13.51 4.31
CA LEU A 124 -11.46 12.66 3.44
C LEU A 124 -10.84 11.27 3.27
N LYS A 125 -9.52 11.18 2.99
CA LYS A 125 -8.82 9.88 2.89
C LYS A 125 -8.88 9.11 4.20
N ALA A 126 -8.71 9.77 5.34
CA ALA A 126 -8.77 9.12 6.65
C ALA A 126 -10.16 8.46 6.87
N VAL A 127 -11.23 9.21 6.62
CA VAL A 127 -12.61 8.71 6.72
C VAL A 127 -12.86 7.57 5.74
N LEU A 128 -12.42 7.71 4.48
CA LEU A 128 -12.55 6.68 3.45
C LEU A 128 -11.86 5.37 3.84
N TYR A 129 -10.67 5.42 4.43
CA TYR A 129 -9.99 4.20 4.89
C TYR A 129 -10.75 3.50 6.01
N ILE A 130 -11.25 4.25 6.99
CA ILE A 130 -12.03 3.68 8.10
C ILE A 130 -13.33 3.07 7.57
N ALA A 131 -14.07 3.81 6.73
CA ALA A 131 -15.29 3.33 6.10
C ALA A 131 -15.03 2.06 5.29
N LEU A 132 -13.98 2.02 4.47
CA LEU A 132 -13.61 0.85 3.68
C LEU A 132 -13.35 -0.39 4.57
N GLY A 133 -12.64 -0.23 5.69
CA GLY A 133 -12.39 -1.31 6.63
C GLY A 133 -13.69 -1.88 7.22
N ILE A 134 -14.63 -1.00 7.58
CA ILE A 134 -15.96 -1.39 8.08
C ILE A 134 -16.76 -2.11 6.99
N LEU A 135 -16.78 -1.60 5.76
CA LEU A 135 -17.48 -2.23 4.64
C LEU A 135 -16.96 -3.63 4.33
N ILE A 136 -15.64 -3.84 4.35
CA ILE A 136 -15.03 -5.16 4.10
C ILE A 136 -15.44 -6.15 5.19
N LEU A 137 -15.44 -5.72 6.45
CA LEU A 137 -15.83 -6.58 7.55
C LEU A 137 -17.33 -6.91 7.51
N TYR A 138 -18.17 -5.90 7.27
CA TYR A 138 -19.62 -6.08 7.10
C TYR A 138 -19.94 -7.02 5.93
N ASN A 139 -19.27 -6.85 4.78
CA ASN A 139 -19.42 -7.75 3.64
C ASN A 139 -19.03 -9.19 3.99
N GLY A 140 -17.97 -9.38 4.78
CA GLY A 140 -17.59 -10.70 5.27
C GLY A 140 -18.67 -11.37 6.12
N TYR A 141 -19.34 -10.61 6.99
CA TYR A 141 -20.46 -11.13 7.78
C TYR A 141 -21.72 -11.40 6.93
N ASP A 142 -22.08 -10.49 6.01
CA ASP A 142 -23.20 -10.67 5.09
C ASP A 142 -23.07 -11.95 4.25
N LYS A 143 -21.87 -12.21 3.74
CA LYS A 143 -21.55 -13.43 2.98
C LYS A 143 -21.22 -14.63 3.85
N SER A 144 -21.39 -14.53 5.18
CA SER A 144 -21.13 -15.61 6.14
C SER A 144 -19.74 -16.23 5.99
N TYR A 145 -18.72 -15.39 5.74
CA TYR A 145 -17.34 -15.86 5.69
C TYR A 145 -16.92 -16.43 7.05
N VAL A 146 -16.28 -17.59 7.01
CA VAL A 146 -15.78 -18.30 8.20
C VAL A 146 -14.31 -18.65 8.05
N GLY A 147 -13.64 -18.91 9.19
CA GLY A 147 -12.25 -19.33 9.24
C GLY A 147 -11.31 -18.33 8.58
N VAL A 148 -10.55 -18.79 7.58
CA VAL A 148 -9.47 -18.04 6.93
C VAL A 148 -9.96 -16.76 6.24
N SER A 149 -11.12 -16.81 5.56
CA SER A 149 -11.66 -15.64 4.85
C SER A 149 -12.07 -14.53 5.81
N LEU A 150 -12.65 -14.88 6.97
CA LEU A 150 -13.00 -13.90 8.00
C LEU A 150 -11.75 -13.30 8.66
N ALA A 151 -10.72 -14.13 8.90
CA ALA A 151 -9.44 -13.66 9.41
C ALA A 151 -8.78 -12.63 8.47
N PHE A 152 -8.87 -12.83 7.15
CA PHE A 152 -8.41 -11.84 6.17
C PHE A 152 -9.21 -10.53 6.24
N CYS A 153 -10.54 -10.57 6.37
CA CYS A 153 -11.35 -9.36 6.54
C CYS A 153 -10.92 -8.54 7.77
N TRP A 154 -10.71 -9.19 8.90
CA TRP A 154 -10.20 -8.54 10.11
C TRP A 154 -8.80 -7.93 9.92
N LEU A 155 -7.88 -8.67 9.27
CA LEU A 155 -6.55 -8.18 8.97
C LEU A 155 -6.60 -6.92 8.10
N ILE A 156 -7.42 -6.94 7.04
CA ILE A 156 -7.60 -5.78 6.14
C ILE A 156 -8.18 -4.58 6.91
N MET A 157 -9.16 -4.81 7.79
CA MET A 157 -9.77 -3.77 8.62
C MET A 157 -8.73 -3.10 9.53
N ILE A 158 -7.86 -3.88 10.19
CA ILE A 158 -6.75 -3.35 11.00
C ILE A 158 -5.81 -2.47 10.16
N VAL A 159 -5.45 -2.93 8.96
CA VAL A 159 -4.58 -2.17 8.05
C VAL A 159 -5.24 -0.86 7.62
N CYS A 160 -6.52 -0.88 7.26
CA CYS A 160 -7.31 0.30 6.92
C CYS A 160 -7.33 1.32 8.06
N VAL A 161 -7.61 0.87 9.29
CA VAL A 161 -7.59 1.74 10.48
C VAL A 161 -6.20 2.33 10.70
N PHE A 162 -5.13 1.54 10.57
CA PHE A 162 -3.76 2.03 10.70
C PHE A 162 -3.43 3.14 9.69
N TYR A 163 -3.80 2.97 8.42
CA TYR A 163 -3.62 4.02 7.41
C TYR A 163 -4.47 5.27 7.71
N GLY A 164 -5.71 5.09 8.19
CA GLY A 164 -6.56 6.18 8.64
C GLY A 164 -5.93 6.99 9.79
N LEU A 165 -5.36 6.29 10.78
CA LEU A 165 -4.66 6.92 11.91
C LEU A 165 -3.41 7.69 11.48
N ILE A 166 -2.64 7.19 10.51
CA ILE A 166 -1.50 7.94 9.96
C ILE A 166 -1.95 9.26 9.31
N GLN A 167 -3.02 9.22 8.52
CA GLN A 167 -3.58 10.42 7.89
C GLN A 167 -4.05 11.43 8.95
N PHE A 168 -4.73 10.94 9.99
CA PHE A 168 -5.17 11.76 11.10
C PHE A 168 -4.01 12.35 11.90
N TYR A 169 -2.97 11.56 12.20
CA TYR A 169 -1.77 12.04 12.89
C TYR A 169 -1.04 13.12 12.11
N ALA A 170 -0.89 12.94 10.79
CA ALA A 170 -0.28 13.95 9.93
C ALA A 170 -1.11 15.25 9.91
N PHE A 171 -2.43 15.14 9.91
CA PHE A 171 -3.33 16.29 10.03
C PHE A 171 -3.11 17.02 11.37
N SER A 172 -3.08 16.31 12.50
CA SER A 172 -2.90 16.92 13.83
C SER A 172 -1.52 17.53 14.06
N LYS A 173 -0.47 16.98 13.43
CA LYS A 173 0.91 17.49 13.56
C LYS A 173 1.24 18.62 12.60
N ARG A 174 0.32 18.98 11.71
CA ARG A 174 0.51 20.11 10.81
C ARG A 174 0.74 21.36 11.65
N LYS A 175 1.91 21.99 11.51
CA LYS A 175 2.13 23.33 12.05
C LYS A 175 1.15 24.27 11.35
N SER A 176 0.27 24.87 12.14
CA SER A 176 -0.50 26.04 11.72
C SER A 176 0.44 27.20 11.38
#